data_AF-A0AAV4AHP3-F1
#
_entry.id   AF-A0AAV4AHP3-F1
#
_cell.length_a   1.000
_cell.length_b   1.000
_cell.length_c   1.000
_cell.angle_alpha   90.00
_cell.angle_beta   90.00
_cell.angle_gamma   90.00
#
_symmetry.space_group_name_H-M   'P 1'
#
loop_
_entity.id
_entity.type
_entity.pdbx_description
1 polymer ?
#
loop_
_entity_poly.entity_id
_entity_poly.type
_entity_poly.pdbx_seq_one_letter_code
_entity_poly.pdbx_strand_id
1 'polypeptide(L)'
;MPPLKAFKDHAMIPCSKEIETRRMLVQLDAVKNWSRMSFKPRKSRSLSIRRGKLDEDVGFKIATQDVPRINQEPFKSLGRQYDSPLKDTRRGSEASEQAFVGLQGKEKCGLPGKYRVWCRHLMLIPNLFWPILLYEISSLAVESKRPKIHKKMVSGSSRANRCCNILQSQ
;
A
#
# COMPACT_ATOMS: atom_id res chain seq x y z
N MET A 1 -9.43 -23.24 14.68
CA MET A 1 -9.71 -21.85 14.27
C MET A 1 -8.89 -21.56 13.01
N PRO A 2 -9.45 -20.92 11.97
CA PRO A 2 -8.65 -20.40 10.87
C PRO A 2 -7.69 -19.31 11.39
N PRO A 3 -6.56 -19.07 10.70
CA PRO A 3 -5.68 -17.96 11.03
C PRO A 3 -6.47 -16.64 11.04
N LEU A 4 -6.24 -15.80 12.05
CA LEU A 4 -6.85 -14.47 12.16
C LEU A 4 -5.74 -13.43 12.16
N LYS A 5 -5.75 -12.53 11.18
CA LYS A 5 -4.92 -11.32 11.20
C LYS A 5 -5.81 -10.16 11.61
N ALA A 6 -5.60 -9.63 12.81
CA ALA A 6 -6.37 -8.50 13.32
C ALA A 6 -5.44 -7.34 13.67
N PHE A 7 -5.88 -6.13 13.34
CA PHE A 7 -5.24 -4.88 13.74
C PHE A 7 -6.32 -3.85 14.02
N LYS A 8 -6.40 -3.40 15.28
CA LYS A 8 -7.48 -2.53 15.76
C LYS A 8 -8.86 -3.12 15.45
N ASP A 9 -9.67 -2.43 14.65
CA ASP A 9 -11.01 -2.81 14.21
C ASP A 9 -11.03 -3.63 12.91
N HIS A 10 -9.88 -3.79 12.24
CA HIS A 10 -9.76 -4.59 11.04
C HIS A 10 -9.39 -6.04 11.36
N ALA A 11 -10.08 -6.98 10.73
CA ALA A 11 -9.81 -8.40 10.82
C ALA A 11 -9.83 -9.02 9.42
N MET A 12 -8.86 -9.87 9.14
CA MET A 12 -8.78 -10.72 7.95
C MET A 12 -8.76 -12.18 8.40
N ILE A 13 -9.68 -12.97 7.84
CA ILE A 13 -9.83 -14.38 8.17
C ILE A 13 -9.70 -15.18 6.88
N PRO A 14 -8.50 -15.71 6.57
CA PRO A 14 -8.35 -16.70 5.53
C PRO A 14 -9.04 -18.01 5.92
N CYS A 15 -10.02 -18.42 5.11
CA CYS A 15 -10.67 -19.72 5.20
C CYS A 15 -10.43 -20.49 3.90
N SER A 16 -10.30 -21.82 4.00
CA SER A 16 -10.04 -22.68 2.83
C SER A 16 -11.30 -22.97 2.03
N LYS A 17 -12.47 -23.00 2.69
CA LYS A 17 -13.75 -23.32 2.05
C LYS A 17 -14.78 -22.23 2.27
N GLU A 18 -15.68 -22.08 1.30
CA GLU A 18 -16.78 -21.12 1.36
C GLU A 18 -17.72 -21.41 2.55
N ILE A 19 -18.07 -22.69 2.76
CA ILE A 19 -18.97 -23.11 3.86
C ILE A 19 -18.37 -22.77 5.23
N GLU A 20 -17.07 -22.99 5.40
CA GLU A 20 -16.36 -22.66 6.64
C GLU A 20 -16.38 -21.16 6.90
N THR A 21 -16.18 -20.35 5.84
CA THR A 21 -16.26 -18.89 5.92
C THR A 21 -17.65 -18.44 6.36
N ARG A 22 -18.72 -19.00 5.77
CA ARG A 22 -20.11 -18.68 6.15
C ARG A 22 -20.38 -18.99 7.63
N ARG A 23 -19.96 -20.18 8.10
CA ARG A 23 -20.10 -20.58 9.51
C ARG A 23 -19.33 -19.64 10.45
N MET A 24 -18.10 -19.30 10.07
CA MET A 24 -17.25 -18.40 10.85
C MET A 24 -17.86 -16.99 10.96
N LEU A 25 -18.43 -16.46 9.87
CA LEU A 25 -19.09 -15.16 9.88
C LEU A 25 -20.31 -15.14 10.81
N VAL A 26 -21.11 -16.20 10.83
CA VAL A 26 -22.26 -16.33 11.76
C VAL A 26 -21.78 -16.35 13.22
N GLN A 27 -20.75 -17.13 13.53
CA GLN A 27 -20.18 -17.20 14.88
C GLN A 27 -19.59 -15.86 15.32
N LEU A 28 -18.87 -15.17 14.43
CA LEU A 28 -18.30 -13.86 14.72
C LEU A 28 -19.36 -12.79 14.91
N ASP A 29 -20.46 -12.84 14.15
CA ASP A 29 -21.58 -11.94 14.33
C ASP A 29 -22.23 -12.14 15.70
N ALA A 30 -22.42 -13.39 16.14
CA ALA A 30 -22.92 -13.70 17.48
C ALA A 30 -21.99 -13.16 18.59
N VAL A 31 -20.67 -13.35 18.46
CA VAL A 31 -19.68 -12.84 19.43
C VAL A 31 -19.62 -11.30 19.43
N LYS A 32 -19.71 -10.67 18.25
CA LYS A 32 -19.78 -9.21 18.15
C LYS A 32 -21.05 -8.67 18.80
N ASN A 33 -22.20 -9.26 18.52
CA ASN A 33 -23.46 -8.88 19.13
C ASN A 33 -23.42 -9.05 20.66
N TRP A 34 -22.85 -10.16 21.17
CA TRP A 34 -22.65 -10.38 22.61
C TRP A 34 -21.80 -9.27 23.25
N SER A 35 -20.74 -8.84 22.55
CA SER A 35 -19.88 -7.73 22.99
C SER A 35 -20.44 -6.32 22.69
N ARG A 36 -21.72 -6.22 22.31
CA ARG A 36 -22.41 -4.97 21.93
C ARG A 36 -21.72 -4.21 20.79
N MET A 37 -21.09 -4.94 19.89
CA MET A 37 -20.46 -4.44 18.67
C MET A 37 -21.18 -4.98 17.44
N SER A 38 -21.07 -4.28 16.31
CA SER A 38 -21.58 -4.74 15.02
C SER A 38 -20.52 -4.62 13.95
N PHE A 39 -20.52 -5.55 13.00
CA PHE A 39 -19.76 -5.40 11.77
C PHE A 39 -20.42 -4.34 10.88
N LYS A 40 -19.61 -3.70 10.04
CA LYS A 40 -20.09 -2.75 9.02
C LYS A 40 -19.93 -3.40 7.65
N PRO A 41 -20.97 -4.07 7.10
CA PRO A 41 -20.85 -4.85 5.86
C PRO A 41 -20.31 -4.02 4.68
N ARG A 42 -20.73 -2.76 4.58
CA ARG A 42 -20.22 -1.80 3.58
C ARG A 42 -18.72 -1.48 3.70
N LYS A 43 -18.13 -1.60 4.88
CA LYS A 43 -16.68 -1.43 5.11
C LYS A 43 -15.91 -2.75 5.03
N SER A 44 -16.61 -3.88 5.08
CA SER A 44 -16.05 -5.21 4.90
C SER A 44 -15.88 -5.53 3.42
N ARG A 45 -14.99 -6.47 3.11
CA ARG A 45 -14.79 -6.96 1.75
C ARG A 45 -14.62 -8.46 1.75
N SER A 46 -15.17 -9.12 0.75
CA SER A 46 -14.96 -10.53 0.52
C SER A 46 -14.05 -10.81 -0.67
N LEU A 47 -13.21 -11.82 -0.50
CA LEU A 47 -12.30 -12.35 -1.51
C LEU A 47 -12.51 -13.87 -1.59
N SER A 48 -12.88 -14.38 -2.77
CA SER A 48 -12.92 -15.81 -3.06
C SER A 48 -11.94 -16.09 -4.19
N ILE A 49 -11.10 -17.10 -4.03
CA ILE A 49 -10.13 -17.51 -5.06
C ILE A 49 -10.35 -18.97 -5.35
N ARG A 50 -10.61 -19.31 -6.63
CA ARG A 50 -10.64 -20.70 -7.11
C ARG A 50 -9.65 -20.86 -8.25
N ARG A 51 -8.81 -21.90 -8.16
CA ARG A 51 -7.78 -22.23 -9.18
C ARG A 51 -6.88 -21.03 -9.53
N GLY A 52 -6.50 -20.24 -8.53
CA GLY A 52 -5.63 -19.07 -8.68
C GLY A 52 -6.27 -17.86 -9.36
N LYS A 53 -7.58 -17.90 -9.65
CA LYS A 53 -8.34 -16.76 -10.17
C LYS A 53 -9.35 -16.30 -9.14
N LEU A 54 -9.66 -15.01 -9.18
CA LEU A 54 -10.77 -14.50 -8.40
C LEU A 54 -12.06 -15.17 -8.87
N ASP A 55 -12.84 -15.62 -7.90
CA ASP A 55 -14.15 -16.19 -8.11
C ASP A 55 -15.21 -15.15 -7.79
N GLU A 56 -15.88 -14.70 -8.85
CA GLU A 56 -16.82 -13.59 -8.81
C GLU A 56 -18.21 -14.03 -8.38
N ASP A 57 -18.52 -15.32 -8.39
CA ASP A 57 -19.86 -15.83 -8.09
C ASP A 57 -20.09 -15.97 -6.57
N VAL A 58 -19.01 -16.07 -5.79
CA VAL A 58 -19.11 -16.24 -4.34
C VAL A 58 -19.28 -14.90 -3.65
N GLY A 59 -20.44 -14.75 -3.00
CA GLY A 59 -20.75 -13.65 -2.09
C GLY A 59 -20.95 -14.13 -0.66
N PHE A 60 -20.62 -13.28 0.31
CA PHE A 60 -20.84 -13.56 1.72
C PHE A 60 -21.77 -12.51 2.33
N LYS A 61 -22.51 -12.92 3.35
CA LYS A 61 -23.43 -12.07 4.10
C LYS A 61 -23.00 -11.96 5.55
N ILE A 62 -23.14 -10.77 6.13
CA ILE A 62 -22.95 -10.50 7.56
C ILE A 62 -24.20 -9.78 8.05
N ALA A 63 -24.83 -10.26 9.14
CA ALA A 63 -26.07 -9.69 9.68
C ALA A 63 -27.09 -9.39 8.57
N THR A 64 -27.39 -10.41 7.74
CA THR A 64 -28.28 -10.40 6.56
C THR A 64 -27.94 -9.43 5.42
N GLN A 65 -26.89 -8.60 5.52
CA GLN A 65 -26.42 -7.71 4.46
C GLN A 65 -25.30 -8.35 3.63
N ASP A 66 -25.30 -8.09 2.32
CA ASP A 66 -24.23 -8.52 1.42
C ASP A 66 -22.94 -7.73 1.65
N VAL A 67 -21.82 -8.46 1.70
CA VAL A 67 -20.48 -7.88 1.77
C VAL A 67 -20.00 -7.63 0.34
N PRO A 68 -19.57 -6.40 -0.01
CA PRO A 68 -19.05 -6.11 -1.34
C PRO A 68 -17.83 -6.96 -1.69
N ARG A 69 -17.79 -7.45 -2.93
CA ARG A 69 -16.64 -8.19 -3.47
C ARG A 69 -15.54 -7.20 -3.89
N ILE A 70 -14.29 -7.66 -3.90
CA ILE A 70 -13.15 -6.85 -4.35
C ILE A 70 -13.31 -6.36 -5.80
N ASN A 71 -13.97 -7.14 -6.66
CA ASN A 71 -14.23 -6.72 -8.05
C ASN A 71 -15.20 -5.56 -8.17
N GLN A 72 -16.16 -5.46 -7.27
CA GLN A 72 -17.14 -4.39 -7.28
C GLN A 72 -16.52 -3.13 -6.68
N GLU A 73 -15.88 -3.29 -5.51
CA GLU A 73 -15.27 -2.19 -4.79
C GLU A 73 -13.87 -2.59 -4.30
N PRO A 74 -12.81 -2.14 -5.00
CA PRO A 74 -11.45 -2.28 -4.51
C PRO A 74 -11.30 -1.68 -3.11
N PHE A 75 -10.36 -2.20 -2.33
CA PHE A 75 -10.18 -1.72 -0.96
C PHE A 75 -8.74 -1.66 -0.52
N LYS A 76 -8.49 -0.85 0.50
CA LYS A 76 -7.18 -0.68 1.11
C LYS A 76 -7.21 -1.16 2.56
N SER A 77 -6.27 -2.02 2.92
CA SER A 77 -6.08 -2.52 4.28
C SER A 77 -4.60 -2.46 4.66
N LEU A 78 -4.30 -1.88 5.83
CA LEU A 78 -2.93 -1.69 6.34
C LEU A 78 -1.97 -1.07 5.33
N GLY A 79 -2.46 -0.15 4.49
CA GLY A 79 -1.67 0.49 3.45
C GLY A 79 -1.60 -0.28 2.11
N ARG A 80 -1.93 -1.58 2.10
CA ARG A 80 -1.98 -2.42 0.90
C ARG A 80 -3.34 -2.30 0.22
N GLN A 81 -3.32 -2.08 -1.08
CA GLN A 81 -4.53 -1.98 -1.91
C GLN A 81 -4.77 -3.30 -2.64
N TYR A 82 -6.01 -3.77 -2.61
CA TYR A 82 -6.47 -5.01 -3.22
C TYR A 82 -7.48 -4.71 -4.32
N ASP A 83 -7.12 -5.08 -5.55
CA ASP A 83 -7.88 -4.82 -6.77
C ASP A 83 -8.09 -6.12 -7.56
N SER A 84 -9.02 -6.12 -8.51
CA SER A 84 -9.42 -7.27 -9.35
C SER A 84 -8.30 -8.07 -10.05
N PRO A 85 -7.15 -7.52 -10.49
CA PRO A 85 -6.10 -8.37 -11.02
C PRO A 85 -5.30 -9.12 -9.95
N LEU A 86 -5.43 -8.77 -8.65
CA LEU A 86 -4.64 -9.27 -7.52
C LEU A 86 -3.13 -9.36 -7.82
N LYS A 87 -2.63 -8.43 -8.64
CA LYS A 87 -1.24 -8.36 -9.12
C LYS A 87 -0.58 -7.08 -8.66
N ASP A 88 0.66 -7.20 -8.22
CA ASP A 88 1.45 -6.07 -7.73
C ASP A 88 2.29 -5.38 -8.83
N THR A 89 2.16 -5.81 -10.09
CA THR A 89 2.98 -5.32 -11.22
C THR A 89 2.94 -3.81 -11.40
N ARG A 90 1.79 -3.16 -11.14
CA ARG A 90 1.65 -1.70 -11.26
C ARG A 90 2.29 -0.93 -10.09
N ARG A 91 2.44 -1.57 -8.93
CA ARG A 91 2.91 -0.96 -7.68
C ARG A 91 4.37 -0.54 -7.76
N GLY A 92 5.20 -1.32 -8.45
CA GLY A 92 6.58 -0.91 -8.73
C GLY A 92 6.66 0.39 -9.54
N SER A 93 5.69 0.60 -10.44
CA SER A 93 5.65 1.84 -11.20
C SER A 93 5.26 3.04 -10.34
N GLU A 94 4.21 2.87 -9.54
CA GLU A 94 3.70 3.88 -8.61
C GLU A 94 4.75 4.28 -7.56
N ALA A 95 5.47 3.31 -6.98
CA ALA A 95 6.53 3.58 -6.00
C ALA A 95 7.66 4.42 -6.61
N SER A 96 7.97 4.20 -7.89
CA SER A 96 8.99 4.99 -8.59
C SER A 96 8.52 6.40 -8.92
N GLU A 97 7.25 6.55 -9.28
CA GLU A 97 6.65 7.87 -9.48
C GLU A 97 6.61 8.65 -8.16
N GLN A 98 6.23 8.00 -7.06
CA GLN A 98 6.29 8.57 -5.72
C GLN A 98 7.71 9.02 -5.36
N ALA A 99 8.74 8.24 -5.71
CA ALA A 99 10.14 8.62 -5.51
C ALA A 99 10.49 9.87 -6.32
N PHE A 100 10.06 9.92 -7.57
CA PHE A 100 10.32 11.03 -8.49
C PHE A 100 9.63 12.33 -8.04
N VAL A 101 8.35 12.27 -7.70
CA VAL A 101 7.58 13.40 -7.15
C VAL A 101 8.19 13.86 -5.83
N GLY A 102 8.53 12.92 -4.94
CA GLY A 102 9.15 13.23 -3.66
C GLY A 102 10.53 13.89 -3.78
N LEU A 103 11.32 13.53 -4.79
CA LEU A 103 12.59 14.22 -5.11
C LEU A 103 12.35 15.62 -5.68
N GLN A 104 11.40 15.79 -6.60
CA GLN A 104 11.09 17.11 -7.19
C GLN A 104 10.57 18.11 -6.15
N GLY A 105 9.61 17.69 -5.32
CA GLY A 105 9.00 18.57 -4.32
C GLY A 105 10.04 19.11 -3.33
N LYS A 106 11.02 18.28 -2.97
CA LYS A 106 12.08 18.63 -2.01
C LYS A 106 13.28 19.34 -2.63
N GLU A 107 13.34 19.50 -3.95
CA GLU A 107 14.30 20.41 -4.58
C GLU A 107 13.77 21.85 -4.64
N LYS A 108 12.44 22.02 -4.63
CA LYS A 108 11.76 23.32 -4.63
C LYS A 108 11.70 23.98 -3.27
N CYS A 109 11.87 23.24 -2.17
CA CYS A 109 12.05 23.87 -0.87
C CYS A 109 13.42 24.56 -0.85
N GLY A 110 13.45 25.88 -0.67
CA GLY A 110 14.67 26.72 -0.65
C GLY A 110 15.63 26.42 0.51
N LEU A 111 15.65 25.18 1.02
CA LEU A 111 16.46 24.74 2.14
C LEU A 111 17.93 24.60 1.74
N PRO A 112 18.87 24.91 2.65
CA PRO A 112 20.29 24.62 2.48
C PRO A 112 20.55 23.11 2.25
N GLY A 113 21.65 22.79 1.57
CA GLY A 113 21.98 21.42 1.14
C GLY A 113 21.92 20.36 2.25
N LYS A 114 22.43 20.67 3.45
CA LYS A 114 22.40 19.75 4.61
C LYS A 114 20.98 19.34 5.01
N TYR A 115 20.04 20.29 5.01
CA TYR A 115 18.64 20.04 5.35
C TYR A 115 17.91 19.30 4.22
N ARG A 116 18.31 19.50 2.96
CA ARG A 116 17.78 18.71 1.83
C ARG A 116 18.14 17.24 1.95
N VAL A 117 19.39 16.93 2.32
CA VAL A 117 19.83 15.55 2.56
C VAL A 117 19.05 14.95 3.73
N TRP A 118 18.87 15.71 4.81
CA TRP A 118 18.08 15.31 5.96
C TRP A 118 16.62 14.99 5.58
N CYS A 119 15.95 15.85 4.82
CA CYS A 119 14.59 15.61 4.31
C CYS A 119 14.51 14.43 3.35
N ARG A 120 15.56 14.13 2.58
CA ARG A 120 15.61 12.91 1.76
C ARG A 120 15.67 11.69 2.66
N HIS A 121 16.61 11.66 3.61
CA HIS A 121 16.82 10.50 4.45
C HIS A 121 15.63 10.21 5.37
N LEU A 122 15.08 11.22 6.06
CA LEU A 122 14.08 10.99 7.11
C LEU A 122 12.63 11.14 6.65
N MET A 123 12.39 11.73 5.48
CA MET A 123 11.03 11.87 4.99
C MET A 123 10.81 11.14 3.66
N LEU A 124 11.78 11.09 2.74
CA LEU A 124 11.55 10.44 1.45
C LEU A 124 11.73 8.93 1.55
N ILE A 125 12.83 8.47 2.15
CA ILE A 125 13.14 7.04 2.24
C ILE A 125 12.06 6.28 3.04
N PRO A 126 11.61 6.72 4.23
CA PRO A 126 10.57 6.00 4.97
C PRO A 126 9.25 5.90 4.19
N ASN A 127 8.88 6.96 3.46
CA ASN A 127 7.69 6.97 2.62
C ASN A 127 7.78 6.00 1.43
N LEU A 128 8.99 5.74 0.93
CA LEU A 128 9.23 4.73 -0.13
C LEU A 128 9.42 3.32 0.44
N PHE A 129 9.89 3.22 1.68
CA PHE A 129 10.07 1.93 2.34
C PHE A 129 8.74 1.20 2.51
N TRP A 130 7.68 1.93 2.87
CA TRP A 130 6.35 1.36 3.08
C TRP A 130 5.79 0.58 1.86
N PRO A 131 5.72 1.14 0.64
CA PRO A 131 5.28 0.38 -0.53
C PRO A 131 6.25 -0.75 -0.93
N ILE A 132 7.56 -0.61 -0.67
CA ILE A 132 8.54 -1.67 -0.95
C ILE A 132 8.35 -2.86 0.00
N LEU A 133 7.98 -2.60 1.26
CA LEU A 133 7.73 -3.64 2.26
C LEU A 133 6.40 -4.37 2.01
N LEU A 134 5.37 -3.65 1.54
CA LEU A 134 4.01 -4.17 1.40
C LEU A 134 3.75 -4.93 0.09
N TYR A 135 4.49 -4.62 -0.97
CA TYR A 135 4.26 -5.19 -2.30
C TYR A 135 5.46 -5.99 -2.78
N GLU A 136 5.19 -7.03 -3.55
CA GLU A 136 6.24 -7.77 -4.27
C GLU A 136 6.71 -6.95 -5.48
N ILE A 137 7.57 -5.97 -5.21
CA ILE A 137 8.23 -5.19 -6.26
C ILE A 137 9.47 -5.94 -6.71
N SER A 138 9.49 -6.38 -7.97
CA SER A 138 10.66 -7.07 -8.51
C SER A 138 11.90 -6.15 -8.52
N SER A 139 13.04 -6.69 -8.13
CA SER A 139 14.33 -5.97 -8.16
C SER A 139 14.63 -5.45 -9.57
N LEU A 140 14.32 -6.22 -10.61
CA LEU A 140 14.44 -5.82 -12.01
C LEU A 140 13.64 -4.54 -12.35
N ALA A 141 12.41 -4.42 -11.83
CA ALA A 141 11.61 -3.22 -12.04
C ALA A 141 12.26 -1.99 -11.38
N VAL A 142 12.88 -2.18 -10.21
CA VAL A 142 13.64 -1.12 -9.52
C VAL A 142 14.90 -0.75 -10.30
N GLU A 143 15.73 -1.72 -10.69
CA GLU A 143 16.98 -1.51 -11.43
C GLU A 143 16.74 -0.76 -12.74
N SER A 144 15.70 -1.14 -13.49
CA SER A 144 15.35 -0.46 -14.75
C SER A 144 15.05 1.03 -14.57
N LYS A 145 14.61 1.44 -13.36
CA LYS A 145 14.25 2.82 -13.03
C LYS A 145 15.36 3.57 -12.28
N ARG A 146 16.35 2.87 -11.72
CA ARG A 146 17.49 3.48 -11.01
C ARG A 146 18.24 4.54 -11.82
N PRO A 147 18.56 4.34 -13.12
CA PRO A 147 19.29 5.35 -13.89
C PRO A 147 18.56 6.70 -13.96
N LYS A 148 17.22 6.68 -14.05
CA LYS A 148 16.39 7.90 -14.08
C LYS A 148 16.41 8.62 -12.74
N ILE A 149 16.34 7.87 -11.64
CA ILE A 149 16.40 8.41 -10.28
C ILE A 149 17.80 8.99 -10.00
N HIS A 150 18.85 8.24 -10.37
CA HIS A 150 20.24 8.65 -10.20
C HIS A 150 20.55 9.95 -10.96
N LYS A 151 20.17 10.03 -12.25
CA LYS A 151 20.33 11.26 -13.05
C LYS A 151 19.71 12.49 -12.37
N LYS A 152 18.55 12.35 -11.73
CA LYS A 152 17.91 13.44 -10.99
C LYS A 152 18.62 13.82 -9.70
N MET A 153 19.11 12.84 -8.94
CA MET A 153 19.93 13.13 -7.77
C MET A 153 21.18 13.93 -8.12
N VAL A 154 21.85 13.57 -9.23
CA VAL A 154 23.09 14.22 -9.69
C VAL A 154 22.81 15.61 -10.27
N SER A 155 21.75 15.78 -11.06
CA SER A 155 21.41 17.09 -11.65
C SER A 155 21.00 18.12 -10.59
N GLY A 156 20.32 17.70 -9.51
CA GLY A 156 20.03 18.53 -8.35
C GLY A 156 21.30 18.93 -7.56
N SER A 157 22.28 18.02 -7.48
CA SER A 157 23.56 18.27 -6.78
C SER A 157 24.47 19.25 -7.53
N SER A 158 24.52 19.17 -8.87
CA SER A 158 25.29 20.12 -9.71
C SER A 158 24.78 21.57 -9.67
N ARG A 159 23.52 21.81 -9.27
CA ARG A 159 23.02 23.17 -8.99
C ARG A 159 23.41 23.65 -7.59
N ALA A 160 23.48 22.76 -6.60
CA ALA A 160 23.92 23.10 -5.25
C ALA A 160 25.42 23.47 -5.22
N ASN A 161 26.28 22.76 -5.95
CA ASN A 161 27.71 23.08 -6.01
C ASN A 161 28.01 24.40 -6.76
N ARG A 162 27.17 24.80 -7.73
CA ARG A 162 27.32 26.12 -8.36
C ARG A 162 26.97 27.28 -7.44
N CYS A 163 26.06 27.09 -6.48
CA CYS A 163 25.73 28.13 -5.50
C CYS A 163 26.80 28.29 -4.42
N CYS A 164 27.52 27.21 -4.05
CA CYS A 164 28.68 27.33 -3.16
C CYS A 164 29.84 28.11 -3.79
N ASN A 165 30.10 27.93 -5.09
CA ASN A 165 31.22 28.62 -5.74
C ASN A 165 30.98 30.11 -5.99
N ILE A 166 29.73 30.59 -5.91
CA ILE A 166 29.41 32.02 -6.00
C ILE A 166 29.58 32.71 -4.63
N LEU A 167 29.56 31.95 -3.53
CA LEU A 167 29.74 32.47 -2.16
C LEU A 167 31.19 32.35 -1.64
N GLN A 168 32.13 31.90 -2.48
CA GLN A 168 33.57 31.87 -2.17
C GLN A 168 34.39 32.85 -3.01
N SER A 169 33.73 33.74 -3.77
CA SER A 169 34.38 34.77 -4.60
C SER A 169 33.97 36.21 -4.21
N GLN A 170 33.69 36.45 -2.93
CA GLN A 170 33.59 37.79 -2.35
C GLN A 170 34.47 37.88 -1.10
#